data_AF-A0A957HIW2-F1
#
_entry.id   AF-A0A957HIW2-F1
#
_cell.length_a   1.000
_cell.length_b   1.000
_cell.length_c   1.000
_cell.angle_alpha   90.00
_cell.angle_beta   90.00
_cell.angle_gamma   90.00
#
_symmetry.space_group_name_H-M   'P 1'
#
loop_
_entity.id
_entity.type
_entity.pdbx_description
1 polymer ?
#
loop_
_entity_poly.entity_id
_entity_poly.type
_entity_poly.pdbx_seq_one_letter_code
_entity_poly.pdbx_strand_id
1 'polypeptide(L)' 'PEEEANIAANTPLRGVGQPEHLADVIVFTASEQARWVTGQLIYVGGGWRMGQ' A
#
# COMPACT_ATOMS: atom_id res chain seq x y z
N PRO A 1 -4.28 4.31 19.78
CA PRO A 1 -3.09 5.20 19.82
C PRO A 1 -1.76 4.44 19.91
N GLU A 2 -1.58 3.53 20.88
CA GLU A 2 -0.35 2.74 21.01
C GLU A 2 -0.16 1.78 19.81
N GLU A 3 -1.23 1.11 19.38
CA GLU A 3 -1.20 0.25 18.20
C GLU A 3 -0.83 1.00 16.92
N GLU A 4 -1.40 2.19 16.69
CA GLU A 4 -1.08 3.03 15.54
C GLU A 4 0.38 3.50 15.56
N ALA A 5 0.91 3.82 16.73
CA ALA A 5 2.32 4.18 16.91
C ALA A 5 3.24 2.98 16.64
N ASN A 6 2.88 1.80 17.14
CA ASN A 6 3.59 0.56 16.84
C ASN A 6 3.53 0.22 15.35
N ILE A 7 2.38 0.49 14.71
CA ILE A 7 2.19 0.31 13.29
C ILE A 7 3.11 1.24 12.50
N ALA A 8 3.08 2.54 12.81
CA ALA A 8 3.92 3.52 12.15
C ALA A 8 5.41 3.23 12.35
N ALA A 9 5.83 2.79 13.55
CA ALA A 9 7.22 2.48 13.86
C ALA A 9 7.79 1.33 13.02
N ASN A 10 6.96 0.32 12.70
CA ASN A 10 7.35 -0.86 11.93
C ASN A 10 7.07 -0.74 10.43
N THR A 11 6.45 0.37 9.99
CA THR A 11 6.20 0.65 8.57
C THR A 11 7.33 1.51 8.01
N PRO A 12 8.02 1.11 6.94
CA PRO A 12 9.07 1.93 6.31
C PRO A 12 8.63 3.36 5.94
N LEU A 13 7.40 3.54 5.45
CA LEU A 13 6.82 4.86 5.16
C LEU A 13 6.28 5.60 6.40
N ARG A 14 6.45 5.04 7.59
CA ARG A 14 6.16 5.64 8.91
C ARG A 14 4.74 6.18 9.08
N GLY A 15 3.75 5.32 8.85
CA GLY A 15 2.35 5.66 9.10
C GLY A 15 1.43 4.45 9.06
N VAL A 16 0.20 4.65 9.55
CA VAL A 16 -0.89 3.69 9.43
C VAL A 16 -1.50 3.83 8.03
N GLY A 17 -1.66 2.71 7.33
CA GLY A 17 -2.34 2.70 6.03
C GLY A 17 -3.77 3.24 6.15
N GLN A 18 -4.14 4.14 5.24
CA GLN A 18 -5.48 4.69 5.12
C GLN A 18 -6.19 4.11 3.88
N PRO A 19 -7.53 4.08 3.85
CA PRO A 19 -8.30 3.59 2.70
C PRO A 19 -7.91 4.26 1.37
N GLU A 20 -7.54 5.54 1.41
CA GLU A 20 -7.16 6.34 0.25
C GLU A 20 -5.90 5.79 -0.43
N HIS A 21 -4.94 5.26 0.33
CA HIS A 21 -3.73 4.65 -0.24
C HIS A 21 -4.07 3.45 -1.14
N LEU A 22 -5.09 2.66 -0.76
CA LEU A 22 -5.56 1.55 -1.58
C LEU A 22 -6.38 2.05 -2.77
N ALA A 23 -7.24 3.05 -2.55
CA ALA A 23 -8.05 3.64 -3.61
C ALA A 23 -7.19 4.20 -4.75
N ASP A 24 -6.11 4.93 -4.43
CA ASP A 24 -5.20 5.50 -5.42
C ASP A 24 -4.56 4.43 -6.31
N VAL A 25 -4.14 3.29 -5.72
CA VAL A 25 -3.56 2.17 -6.48
C VAL A 25 -4.60 1.48 -7.34
N ILE A 26 -5.84 1.34 -6.85
CA ILE A 26 -6.96 0.81 -7.65
C ILE A 26 -7.23 1.73 -8.85
N VAL A 27 -7.31 3.04 -8.64
CA VAL A 27 -7.54 4.02 -9.71
C VAL A 27 -6.41 3.97 -10.74
N PHE A 28 -5.15 3.92 -10.29
CA PHE A 28 -4.01 3.72 -11.19
C PHE A 28 -4.13 2.42 -11.98
N THR A 29 -4.46 1.31 -11.33
CA THR A 29 -4.55 -0.01 -11.98
C THR A 29 -5.71 -0.09 -12.97
N ALA A 30 -6.82 0.62 -12.71
CA ALA A 30 -7.96 0.70 -13.62
C ALA A 30 -7.77 1.69 -14.78
N SER A 31 -6.69 2.47 -14.77
CA SER A 31 -6.43 3.51 -15.75
C SER A 31 -5.72 3.00 -17.02
N GLU A 32 -5.75 3.80 -18.10
CA GLU A 32 -5.05 3.52 -19.36
C GLU A 32 -3.53 3.40 -19.22
N GLN A 33 -2.98 3.95 -18.14
CA GLN A 33 -1.56 3.86 -17.79
C GLN A 33 -1.17 2.42 -17.44
N ALA A 34 -2.11 1.61 -16.95
CA ALA A 34 -1.88 0.21 -16.57
C ALA A 34 -2.29 -0.80 -17.66
N ARG A 35 -2.62 -0.37 -18.89
CA ARG A 35 -3.19 -1.24 -19.95
C ARG A 35 -2.36 -2.46 -20.36
N TRP A 36 -1.08 -2.53 -19.99
CA TRP A 36 -0.19 -3.65 -20.27
C TRP A 36 0.26 -4.41 -19.01
N VAL A 37 -0.35 -4.11 -17.86
CA VAL A 37 -0.09 -4.77 -16.58
C VAL A 37 -1.20 -5.79 -16.32
N THR A 38 -0.83 -7.06 -16.16
CA THR A 38 -1.77 -8.14 -15.84
C THR A 38 -1.09 -9.21 -14.99
N GLY A 39 -1.88 -9.98 -14.23
CA GLY A 39 -1.41 -11.09 -13.38
C GLY A 39 -0.50 -10.67 -12.22
N GLN A 40 -0.44 -9.39 -11.87
CA GLN A 40 0.43 -8.88 -10.82
C GLN A 40 -0.29 -8.83 -9.47
N LEU A 41 0.45 -9.14 -8.41
CA LEU A 41 0.05 -8.90 -7.02
C LEU A 41 0.76 -7.64 -6.52
N ILE A 42 -0.01 -6.58 -6.24
CA ILE A 42 0.53 -5.29 -5.78
C ILE A 42 0.26 -5.14 -4.28
N TYR A 43 1.33 -5.05 -3.48
CA TYR A 43 1.21 -4.83 -2.04
C TYR A 43 1.13 -3.33 -1.72
N VAL A 44 0.02 -2.91 -1.11
CA VAL A 44 -0.22 -1.53 -0.70
C VAL A 44 -0.22 -1.45 0.83
N GLY A 45 0.98 -1.43 1.42
CA GLY A 45 1.14 -1.50 2.88
C GLY A 45 2.28 -0.66 3.43
N GLY A 46 2.75 0.34 2.69
CA GLY A 46 3.86 1.21 3.12
C GLY A 46 5.18 0.49 3.44
N GLY A 47 5.34 -0.74 2.94
CA GLY A 47 6.51 -1.59 3.17
C GLY A 47 6.43 -2.48 4.42
N TRP A 48 5.30 -2.53 5.13
CA TRP A 48 5.12 -3.36 6.33
C TRP A 48 5.55 -4.82 6.15
N ARG A 49 5.25 -5.39 4.98
CA ARG A 49 5.38 -6.83 4.71
C ARG A 49 6.57 -7.20 3.83
N MET A 50 7.59 -6.34 3.70
CA MET A 50 8.74 -6.56 2.80
C MET A 50 9.73 -7.68 3.21
N GLY A 51 9.46 -8.44 4.28
CA GLY A 51 10.39 -9.43 4.84
C GLY A 51 9.84 -10.85 5.05
N GLN A 52 8.80 -11.27 4.31
CA GLN A 52 8.27 -12.65 4.34
C GLN A 52 8.34 -13.27 2.96
#